data_AF-A0A6G3XNK7-F1
#
_entry.id   AF-A0A6G3XNK7-F1
#
_cell.length_a   1.000
_cell.length_b   1.000
_cell.length_c   1.000
_cell.angle_alpha   90.00
_cell.angle_beta   90.00
_cell.angle_gamma   90.00
#
_symmetry.space_group_name_H-M   'P 1'
#
loop_
_entity.id
_entity.type
_entity.pdbx_description
1 polymer ?
#
loop_
_entity_poly.entity_id
_entity_poly.type
_entity_poly.pdbx_seq_one_letter_code
_entity_poly.pdbx_strand_id
1 'polypeptide(L)'
;TSQLIGRFCMAAETATRAVYGPGRLGRYGAALVVPRAVRHECAVLKAVADRYVMQRAEQEAIRADQRIVIAELAAALTARAPEGLEPHFRALFDRAPDDHARKRVLVDQIAALTDASARSLHAALTARRG
;
A
#
# COMPACT_ATOMS: atom_id res chain seq x y z
N THR A 1 -9.07 15.68 -17.14
CA THR A 1 -9.14 14.62 -16.10
C THR A 1 -10.39 14.71 -15.22
N SER A 2 -10.82 15.91 -14.77
CA SER A 2 -12.00 16.08 -13.88
C SER A 2 -13.32 15.49 -14.42
N GLN A 3 -13.59 15.58 -15.72
CA GLN A 3 -14.86 15.12 -16.32
C GLN A 3 -15.12 13.62 -16.19
N LEU A 4 -14.09 12.77 -16.35
CA LEU A 4 -14.26 11.31 -16.24
C LEU A 4 -14.53 10.86 -14.81
N ILE A 5 -13.84 11.46 -13.84
CA ILE A 5 -14.06 11.19 -12.42
C ILE A 5 -15.49 11.54 -12.04
N GLY A 6 -15.94 12.76 -12.40
CA GLY A 6 -17.31 13.19 -12.13
C GLY A 6 -18.35 12.24 -12.74
N ARG A 7 -18.19 11.86 -14.00
CA ARG A 7 -19.12 10.94 -14.68
C ARG A 7 -19.20 9.57 -14.00
N PHE A 8 -18.07 8.98 -13.63
CA PHE A 8 -18.07 7.67 -12.96
C PHE A 8 -18.66 7.74 -11.55
N CYS A 9 -18.32 8.78 -10.78
CA CYS A 9 -18.89 9.00 -9.46
C CYS A 9 -20.42 9.17 -9.54
N MET A 10 -20.91 10.03 -10.44
CA MET A 10 -22.34 10.27 -10.62
C MET A 10 -23.09 9.00 -11.06
N ALA A 11 -22.50 8.21 -11.96
CA ALA A 11 -23.11 6.95 -12.40
C ALA A 11 -23.21 5.92 -11.27
N ALA A 12 -22.16 5.80 -10.44
CA ALA A 12 -22.17 4.92 -9.28
C ALA A 12 -23.13 5.42 -8.19
N GLU A 13 -23.18 6.71 -7.93
CA GLU A 13 -24.13 7.31 -6.98
C GLU A 13 -25.57 7.06 -7.43
N THR A 14 -25.90 7.40 -8.67
CA THR A 14 -27.25 7.24 -9.23
C THR A 14 -27.71 5.79 -9.15
N ALA A 15 -26.86 4.85 -9.56
CA ALA A 15 -27.19 3.44 -9.51
C ALA A 15 -27.34 2.92 -8.07
N THR A 16 -26.52 3.41 -7.14
CA THR A 16 -26.64 3.04 -5.72
C THR A 16 -27.95 3.56 -5.13
N ARG A 17 -28.32 4.81 -5.41
CA ARG A 17 -29.61 5.38 -4.96
C ARG A 17 -30.82 4.71 -5.60
N ALA A 18 -30.71 4.25 -6.84
CA ALA A 18 -31.79 3.49 -7.47
C ALA A 18 -32.09 2.18 -6.74
N VAL A 19 -31.07 1.55 -6.13
CA VAL A 19 -31.22 0.28 -5.39
C VAL A 19 -31.63 0.52 -3.92
N TYR A 20 -31.03 1.50 -3.25
CA TYR A 20 -31.17 1.70 -1.80
C TYR A 20 -32.08 2.89 -1.41
N GLY A 21 -32.58 3.64 -2.39
CA GLY A 21 -33.45 4.80 -2.19
C GLY A 21 -32.70 6.10 -1.85
N PRO A 22 -33.45 7.20 -1.61
CA PRO A 22 -32.89 8.54 -1.39
C PRO A 22 -32.43 8.80 0.05
N GLY A 23 -32.64 7.83 0.97
CA GLY A 23 -32.31 7.94 2.38
C GLY A 23 -30.80 8.07 2.65
N ARG A 24 -30.45 8.19 3.94
CA ARG A 24 -29.05 8.34 4.35
C ARG A 24 -28.29 7.03 4.16
N LEU A 25 -27.42 6.97 3.16
CA LEU A 25 -26.56 5.82 2.90
C LEU A 25 -25.25 5.97 3.69
N GLY A 26 -25.05 5.07 4.65
CA GLY A 26 -23.83 5.01 5.48
C GLY A 26 -22.99 3.77 5.18
N ARG A 27 -21.80 3.68 5.80
CA ARG A 27 -20.82 2.61 5.59
C ARG A 27 -21.40 1.19 5.58
N TYR A 28 -22.36 0.91 6.47
CA TYR A 28 -23.00 -0.41 6.60
C TYR A 28 -24.45 -0.44 6.11
N GLY A 29 -24.95 0.68 5.56
CA GLY A 29 -26.34 0.82 5.11
C GLY A 29 -26.53 0.63 3.60
N ALA A 30 -25.44 0.54 2.84
CA ALA A 30 -25.48 0.29 1.40
C ALA A 30 -24.15 -0.29 0.90
N ALA A 31 -24.22 -1.06 -0.18
CA ALA A 31 -23.05 -1.40 -0.99
C ALA A 31 -23.01 -0.51 -2.24
N LEU A 32 -21.81 -0.06 -2.62
CA LEU A 32 -21.62 0.76 -3.82
C LEU A 32 -22.02 -0.05 -5.08
N VAL A 33 -23.00 0.47 -5.82
CA VAL A 33 -23.44 -0.12 -7.09
C VAL A 33 -22.78 0.63 -8.23
N VAL A 34 -21.85 -0.03 -8.93
CA VAL A 34 -21.27 0.51 -10.17
C VAL A 34 -21.95 -0.16 -11.36
N PRO A 35 -22.53 0.57 -12.33
CA PRO A 35 -23.09 -0.03 -13.53
C PRO A 35 -22.07 -0.88 -14.29
N ARG A 36 -22.50 -1.98 -14.92
CA ARG A 36 -21.60 -2.89 -15.65
C ARG A 36 -20.80 -2.17 -16.74
N ALA A 37 -21.43 -1.29 -17.51
CA ALA A 37 -20.75 -0.50 -18.54
C ALA A 37 -19.62 0.36 -17.94
N VAL A 38 -19.91 1.06 -16.83
CA VAL A 38 -18.91 1.90 -16.12
C VAL A 38 -17.75 1.06 -15.57
N ARG A 39 -18.02 -0.14 -15.04
CA ARG A 39 -16.95 -1.07 -14.63
C ARG A 39 -16.03 -1.42 -15.79
N HIS A 40 -16.59 -1.68 -16.97
CA HIS A 40 -15.81 -2.01 -18.17
C HIS A 40 -14.98 -0.83 -18.67
N GLU A 41 -15.55 0.38 -18.68
CA GLU A 41 -14.80 1.59 -19.01
C GLU A 41 -13.61 1.81 -18.05
N CYS A 42 -13.85 1.66 -16.74
CA CYS A 42 -12.78 1.72 -15.74
C CYS A 42 -11.73 0.62 -15.96
N ALA A 43 -12.14 -0.60 -16.34
CA ALA A 43 -11.23 -1.69 -16.62
C ALA A 43 -10.32 -1.38 -17.82
N VAL A 44 -10.88 -0.81 -18.90
CA VAL A 44 -10.11 -0.37 -20.07
C VAL A 44 -9.12 0.73 -19.69
N LEU A 45 -9.55 1.74 -18.93
CA LEU A 45 -8.66 2.81 -18.47
C LEU A 45 -7.52 2.29 -17.58
N LYS A 46 -7.82 1.31 -16.71
CA LYS A 46 -6.79 0.62 -15.90
C LYS A 46 -5.83 -0.18 -16.78
N ALA A 47 -6.32 -0.88 -17.81
CA ALA A 47 -5.48 -1.65 -18.73
C ALA A 47 -4.54 -0.74 -19.54
N VAL A 48 -5.01 0.43 -19.98
CA VAL A 48 -4.18 1.43 -20.66
C VAL A 48 -3.11 1.97 -19.71
N ALA A 49 -3.49 2.34 -18.48
CA ALA A 49 -2.52 2.80 -17.48
C ALA A 49 -1.48 1.71 -17.15
N ASP A 50 -1.92 0.46 -17.01
CA ASP A 50 -1.04 -0.67 -16.78
C ASP A 50 -0.03 -0.84 -17.92
N ARG A 51 -0.51 -0.94 -19.16
CA ARG A 51 0.32 -1.15 -20.35
C ARG A 51 1.32 -0.02 -20.62
N TYR A 52 0.89 1.23 -20.51
CA TYR A 52 1.69 2.38 -20.97
C TYR A 52 2.43 3.12 -19.87
N VAL A 53 2.02 2.96 -18.61
CA VAL A 53 2.65 3.61 -17.45
C VAL A 53 3.32 2.59 -16.55
N MET A 54 2.60 1.54 -16.13
CA MET A 54 3.11 0.62 -15.11
C MET A 54 4.08 -0.44 -15.64
N GLN A 55 3.92 -0.92 -16.87
CA GLN A 55 4.75 -1.97 -17.50
C GLN A 55 5.96 -1.40 -18.27
N ARG A 56 6.38 -0.17 -17.99
CA ARG A 56 7.61 0.37 -18.59
C ARG A 56 8.82 -0.32 -17.96
N ALA A 57 9.80 -0.72 -18.78
CA ALA A 57 10.99 -1.44 -18.32
C ALA A 57 11.75 -0.69 -17.21
N GLU A 58 11.86 0.64 -17.29
CA GLU A 58 12.45 1.49 -16.26
C GLU A 58 11.71 1.37 -14.91
N GLN A 59 10.38 1.31 -14.93
CA GLN A 59 9.56 1.15 -13.72
C GLN A 59 9.68 -0.26 -13.14
N GLU A 60 9.84 -1.26 -14.00
CA GLU A 60 10.08 -2.64 -13.56
C GLU A 60 11.43 -2.78 -12.86
N ALA A 61 12.48 -2.18 -13.41
CA ALA A 61 13.81 -2.14 -12.79
C ALA A 61 13.76 -1.46 -11.40
N ILE A 62 13.11 -0.29 -11.29
CA ILE A 62 12.96 0.41 -10.01
C ILE A 62 12.22 -0.46 -8.98
N ARG A 63 11.13 -1.14 -9.38
CA ARG A 63 10.38 -2.04 -8.48
C ARG A 63 11.20 -3.25 -8.06
N ALA A 64 12.02 -3.80 -8.95
CA ALA A 64 12.92 -4.90 -8.62
C ALA A 64 13.93 -4.47 -7.55
N ASP A 65 14.57 -3.31 -7.72
CA ASP A 65 15.50 -2.74 -6.74
C ASP A 65 14.81 -2.46 -5.40
N GLN A 66 13.62 -1.87 -5.41
CA GLN A 66 12.83 -1.62 -4.20
C GLN A 66 12.48 -2.93 -3.46
N ARG A 67 12.14 -4.02 -4.18
CA ARG A 67 11.90 -5.33 -3.58
C ARG A 67 13.13 -5.88 -2.89
N ILE A 68 14.31 -5.72 -3.49
CA ILE A 68 15.59 -6.12 -2.88
C ILE A 68 15.79 -5.33 -1.57
N VAL A 69 15.68 -4.00 -1.61
CA VAL A 69 15.84 -3.14 -0.42
C VAL A 69 14.90 -3.55 0.70
N ILE A 70 13.61 -3.80 0.40
CA ILE A 70 12.64 -4.21 1.42
C ILE A 70 12.96 -5.59 2.00
N ALA A 71 13.39 -6.54 1.16
CA ALA A 71 13.76 -7.88 1.61
C ALA A 71 15.02 -7.85 2.50
N GLU A 72 16.05 -7.13 2.08
CA GLU A 72 17.30 -6.96 2.84
C GLU A 72 17.06 -6.21 4.15
N LEU A 73 16.22 -5.16 4.14
CA LEU A 73 15.82 -4.44 5.34
C LEU A 73 15.06 -5.35 6.31
N ALA A 74 14.12 -6.16 5.81
CA ALA A 74 13.40 -7.12 6.65
C ALA A 74 14.34 -8.16 7.27
N ALA A 75 15.30 -8.67 6.51
CA ALA A 75 16.32 -9.59 7.02
C ALA A 75 17.21 -8.92 8.08
N ALA A 76 17.69 -7.71 7.82
CA ALA A 76 18.56 -6.98 8.73
C ALA A 76 17.85 -6.63 10.06
N LEU A 77 16.60 -6.15 9.99
CA LEU A 77 15.81 -5.89 11.19
C LEU A 77 15.49 -7.18 11.96
N THR A 78 15.20 -8.28 11.27
CA THR A 78 14.98 -9.58 11.93
C THR A 78 16.22 -10.05 12.67
N ALA A 79 17.42 -9.83 12.12
CA ALA A 79 18.68 -10.25 12.73
C ALA A 79 19.15 -9.33 13.86
N ARG A 80 18.82 -8.03 13.80
CA ARG A 80 19.41 -7.00 14.67
C ARG A 80 18.44 -6.37 15.66
N ALA A 81 17.14 -6.61 15.53
CA ALA A 81 16.15 -6.02 16.44
C ALA A 81 16.52 -6.30 17.92
N PRO A 82 16.40 -5.29 18.80
CA PRO A 82 15.71 -4.02 18.58
C PRO A 82 16.55 -2.91 17.92
N GLU A 83 17.79 -3.17 17.50
CA GLU A 83 18.60 -2.19 16.77
C GLU A 83 17.94 -1.85 15.41
N GLY A 84 17.89 -0.56 15.08
CA GLY A 84 17.23 -0.08 13.86
C GLY A 84 15.71 0.11 13.99
N LEU A 85 15.11 -0.22 15.14
CA LEU A 85 13.71 0.12 15.40
C LEU A 85 13.55 1.58 15.82
N GLU A 86 12.56 2.25 15.25
CA GLU A 86 12.14 3.56 15.75
C GLU A 86 11.57 3.42 17.17
N PRO A 87 11.66 4.46 18.02
CA PRO A 87 11.34 4.34 19.44
C PRO A 87 9.97 3.73 19.75
N HIS A 88 8.96 4.08 18.95
CA HIS A 88 7.61 3.58 19.14
C HIS A 88 7.47 2.09 18.74
N PHE A 89 8.10 1.67 17.64
CA PHE A 89 8.13 0.25 17.26
C PHE A 89 8.99 -0.57 18.22
N ARG A 90 10.08 -0.02 18.75
CA ARG A 90 10.88 -0.68 19.79
C ARG A 90 10.04 -0.98 21.03
N ALA A 91 9.26 -0.02 21.51
CA ALA A 91 8.38 -0.22 22.66
C ALA A 91 7.31 -1.31 22.40
N LEU A 92 6.80 -1.41 21.16
CA LEU A 92 5.87 -2.47 20.76
C LEU A 92 6.57 -3.83 20.66
N PHE A 93 7.79 -3.86 20.13
CA PHE A 93 8.61 -5.07 20.02
C PHE A 93 8.96 -5.67 21.38
N ASP A 94 9.33 -4.82 22.34
CA ASP A 94 9.69 -5.23 23.70
C ASP A 94 8.48 -5.78 24.48
N ARG A 95 7.26 -5.31 24.14
CA ARG A 95 5.99 -5.77 24.75
C ARG A 95 5.33 -6.93 24.00
N ALA A 96 5.86 -7.33 22.85
CA ALA A 96 5.27 -8.38 22.03
C ALA A 96 5.33 -9.73 22.76
N PRO A 97 4.20 -10.47 22.85
CA PRO A 97 4.11 -11.69 23.65
C PRO A 97 4.83 -12.89 23.01
N ASP A 98 5.08 -12.84 21.70
CA ASP A 98 5.67 -13.92 20.94
C ASP A 98 6.42 -13.40 19.69
N ASP A 99 7.11 -14.31 19.02
CA ASP A 99 7.90 -13.99 17.82
C ASP A 99 7.03 -13.59 16.62
N HIS A 100 5.77 -14.04 16.57
CA HIS A 100 4.85 -13.64 15.52
C HIS A 100 4.48 -12.16 15.67
N ALA A 101 4.15 -11.72 16.88
CA ALA A 101 3.89 -10.33 17.22
C ALA A 101 5.14 -9.46 17.02
N ARG A 102 6.33 -9.95 17.39
CA ARG A 102 7.60 -9.28 17.09
C ARG A 102 7.80 -9.08 15.59
N LYS A 103 7.60 -10.13 14.79
CA LYS A 103 7.69 -10.05 13.32
C LYS A 103 6.68 -9.06 12.75
N ARG A 104 5.46 -9.01 13.30
CA ARG A 104 4.45 -8.03 12.90
C ARG A 104 4.91 -6.59 13.13
N VAL A 105 5.54 -6.32 14.28
CA VAL A 105 6.12 -5.00 14.57
C VAL A 105 7.19 -4.61 13.55
N LEU A 106 8.05 -5.55 13.13
CA LEU A 106 9.04 -5.29 12.08
C LEU A 106 8.36 -4.94 10.74
N VAL A 107 7.31 -5.66 10.37
CA VAL A 107 6.53 -5.40 9.15
C VAL A 107 5.85 -4.04 9.22
N ASP A 108 5.26 -3.68 10.35
CA ASP A 108 4.58 -2.39 10.53
C ASP A 108 5.59 -1.23 10.46
N GLN A 109 6.80 -1.40 10.98
CA GLN A 109 7.86 -0.41 10.78
C GLN A 109 8.22 -0.24 9.31
N ILE A 110 8.50 -1.33 8.60
CA ILE A 110 8.87 -1.27 7.19
C ILE A 110 7.76 -0.62 6.37
N ALA A 111 6.50 -0.91 6.67
CA ALA A 111 5.34 -0.33 6.00
C ALA A 111 5.13 1.17 6.29
N ALA A 112 5.63 1.68 7.42
CA ALA A 112 5.54 3.09 7.78
C ALA A 112 6.66 3.95 7.17
N LEU A 113 7.71 3.34 6.62
CA LEU A 113 8.83 4.07 6.02
C LEU A 113 8.44 4.69 4.68
N THR A 114 8.98 5.88 4.43
CA THR A 114 9.03 6.47 3.09
C THR A 114 10.16 5.82 2.29
N ASP A 115 10.13 5.93 0.96
CA ASP A 115 11.23 5.46 0.10
C ASP A 115 12.60 5.99 0.54
N ALA A 116 12.68 7.27 0.94
CA ALA A 116 13.91 7.89 1.40
C ALA A 116 14.39 7.27 2.72
N SER A 117 13.51 7.18 3.72
CA SER A 117 13.87 6.63 5.03
C SER A 117 14.16 5.12 4.98
N ALA A 118 13.48 4.37 4.12
CA ALA A 118 13.78 2.95 3.86
C ALA A 118 15.20 2.77 3.31
N ARG A 119 15.61 3.57 2.33
CA ARG A 119 16.98 3.53 1.78
C ARG A 119 18.04 3.92 2.81
N SER A 120 17.80 4.98 3.58
CA SER A 120 18.73 5.40 4.64
C SER A 120 18.91 4.35 5.73
N LEU A 121 17.80 3.78 6.21
CA LEU A 121 17.84 2.73 7.23
C LEU A 121 18.49 1.45 6.68
N HIS A 122 18.16 1.06 5.44
CA HIS A 122 18.78 -0.06 4.76
C HIS A 122 20.30 0.09 4.72
N ALA A 123 20.80 1.24 4.24
CA ALA A 123 22.24 1.52 4.17
C ALA A 123 22.91 1.46 5.56
N ALA A 124 22.27 2.01 6.59
CA ALA A 124 22.81 1.97 7.96
C ALA A 124 22.86 0.53 8.54
N LEU A 125 21.91 -0.32 8.16
CA LEU A 125 21.81 -1.69 8.68
C LEU A 125 22.59 -2.73 7.88
N THR A 126 22.88 -2.48 6.61
CA THR A 126 23.66 -3.39 5.75
C THR A 126 25.10 -2.94 5.52
N ALA A 127 25.44 -1.69 5.87
CA ALA A 127 26.84 -1.28 5.95
C ALA A 127 27.58 -2.19 6.95
N ARG A 128 28.55 -2.95 6.42
CA ARG A 128 29.42 -3.84 7.17
C ARG A 128 30.18 -3.02 8.20
N ARG A 129 29.93 -3.25 9.50
CA ARG A 129 30.83 -2.76 10.55
C ARG A 129 32.20 -3.38 10.28
N GLY A 130 33.16 -2.56 9.87
CA GLY A 130 34.58 -2.90 9.89
C GLY A 130 35.05 -3.07 11.32
#